data_AF-A0A7W1N7S0-F1
#
_entry.id   AF-A0A7W1N7S0-F1
#
_cell.length_a   1.000
_cell.length_b   1.000
_cell.length_c   1.000
_cell.angle_alpha   90.00
_cell.angle_beta   90.00
_cell.angle_gamma   90.00
#
_symmetry.space_group_name_H-M   'P 1'
#
loop_
_entity.id
_entity.type
_entity.pdbx_description
1 polymer ?
#
loop_
_entity_poly.entity_id
_entity_poly.type
_entity_poly.pdbx_seq_one_letter_code
_entity_poly.pdbx_strand_id
1 'polypeptide(L)' 'MKRWLIVVSTVALLLPANAFARGDFDPTKEFEQHEWIPIHLGPLNLSITKAVAYLMLGSLLT' A
#
# COMPACT_ATOMS: atom_id res chain seq x y z
N MET A 1 9.25 -3.65 29.55
CA MET A 1 9.70 -3.48 28.15
C MET A 1 9.60 -4.78 27.34
N LYS A 2 10.20 -5.90 27.77
CA LYS A 2 10.19 -7.18 27.03
C LYS A 2 8.79 -7.76 26.73
N ARG A 3 7.84 -7.56 27.64
CA ARG A 3 6.42 -7.98 27.47
C ARG A 3 5.70 -7.21 26.36
N TRP A 4 6.01 -5.92 26.18
CA TRP A 4 5.41 -5.09 25.12
C TRP A 4 5.92 -5.50 23.74
N LEU A 5 7.21 -5.84 23.62
CA LEU A 5 7.76 -6.35 22.37
C LEU A 5 7.09 -7.65 21.92
N ILE A 6 6.80 -8.57 22.85
CA ILE A 6 6.10 -9.82 22.56
C ILE A 6 4.66 -9.55 22.10
N VAL A 7 3.95 -8.62 22.76
CA VAL A 7 2.58 -8.27 22.38
C VAL A 7 2.55 -7.63 20.99
N VAL A 8 3.43 -6.67 20.72
CA VAL A 8 3.50 -5.99 19.43
C VAL A 8 3.87 -6.95 18.30
N SER A 9 4.84 -7.85 18.51
CA SER A 9 5.21 -8.84 17.49
C SER A 9 4.10 -9.86 17.23
N THR A 10 3.41 -10.32 18.27
CA THR A 10 2.30 -11.26 18.13
C THR A 10 1.13 -10.61 17.40
N VAL A 11 0.79 -9.36 17.73
CA VAL A 11 -0.23 -8.61 17.01
C VAL A 11 0.17 -8.41 15.55
N ALA A 12 1.42 -8.02 15.28
CA ALA A 12 1.92 -7.86 13.91
C ALA A 12 1.83 -9.14 13.07
N LEU A 13 2.10 -10.31 13.68
CA LEU A 13 2.01 -11.62 13.03
C LEU A 13 0.57 -12.10 12.81
N LEU A 14 -0.42 -11.53 13.51
CA LEU A 14 -1.84 -11.84 13.32
C LEU A 14 -2.52 -10.97 12.25
N LEU A 15 -1.90 -9.86 11.85
CA LEU A 15 -2.41 -8.97 10.79
C LEU A 15 -2.36 -9.49 9.33
N PRO A 16 -1.54 -10.49 8.91
CA PRO A 16 -1.41 -10.83 7.50
C PRO A 16 -2.57 -11.66 6.96
N ALA A 17 -3.67 -11.85 7.71
CA ALA A 17 -4.90 -12.45 7.17
C ALA A 17 -5.37 -11.73 5.89
N ASN A 18 -5.16 -10.41 5.78
CA ASN A 18 -5.46 -9.63 4.58
C ASN A 18 -4.54 -9.94 3.39
N ALA A 19 -3.31 -10.42 3.63
CA ALA A 19 -2.38 -10.78 2.55
C ALA A 19 -2.83 -12.05 1.81
N PHE A 20 -3.54 -12.95 2.49
CA PHE A 20 -4.08 -14.18 1.91
C PHE A 20 -5.44 -14.00 1.24
N ALA A 21 -6.09 -12.85 1.37
CA ALA A 21 -7.44 -12.58 0.82
C ALA A 21 -7.44 -12.04 -0.62
N ARG A 22 -6.31 -12.08 -1.34
CA ARG A 22 -6.11 -11.37 -2.62
C ARG A 22 -6.81 -12.02 -3.84
N GLY A 23 -7.52 -13.13 -3.66
CA GLY A 23 -8.11 -13.88 -4.78
C GLY A 23 -7.05 -14.56 -5.65
N ASP A 24 -7.43 -15.02 -6.84
CA ASP A 24 -6.50 -15.63 -7.79
C ASP A 24 -5.50 -14.59 -8.33
N PHE A 25 -4.23 -14.98 -8.40
CA PHE A 25 -3.17 -14.12 -8.91
C PHE A 25 -3.28 -13.98 -10.44
N ASP A 26 -3.57 -12.77 -10.91
CA ASP A 26 -3.55 -12.40 -12.34
C ASP A 26 -2.32 -11.52 -12.64
N PRO A 27 -1.29 -12.06 -13.31
CA PRO A 27 -0.07 -11.30 -13.63
C PRO A 27 -0.33 -10.14 -14.61
N THR A 28 -1.43 -10.17 -15.36
CA THR A 28 -1.75 -9.10 -16.32
C THR A 28 -2.21 -7.81 -15.64
N LYS A 29 -2.71 -7.92 -14.40
CA LYS A 29 -3.27 -6.81 -13.62
C LYS A 29 -2.33 -6.25 -12.56
N GLU A 30 -1.19 -6.89 -12.34
CA GLU A 30 -0.28 -6.57 -11.23
C GLU A 30 0.25 -5.13 -11.26
N PHE A 31 0.51 -4.62 -12.47
CA PHE A 31 1.11 -3.30 -12.69
C PHE A 31 0.10 -2.21 -13.05
N GLU A 32 -1.19 -2.51 -13.07
CA GLU A 32 -2.21 -1.50 -13.35
C GLU A 32 -2.24 -0.45 -12.24
N GLN A 33 -1.97 0.80 -12.60
CA GLN A 33 -2.06 1.93 -11.68
C GLN A 33 -3.51 2.31 -11.47
N HIS A 34 -4.04 1.89 -10.33
CA HIS A 34 -5.34 2.33 -9.86
C HIS A 34 -5.19 3.70 -9.19
N GLU A 35 -6.05 4.63 -9.58
CA GLU A 35 -6.12 5.96 -8.99
C GLU A 35 -6.86 5.86 -7.65
N TRP A 36 -6.22 6.31 -6.57
CA TRP A 36 -6.85 6.35 -5.25
C TRP A 36 -7.59 7.66 -5.04
N ILE A 37 -6.98 8.77 -5.47
CA ILE A 37 -7.58 10.10 -5.50
C ILE A 37 -7.49 10.61 -6.94
N PRO A 38 -8.60 10.66 -7.69
CA PRO A 38 -8.57 11.12 -9.07
C PRO A 38 -8.47 12.65 -9.13
N ILE A 39 -7.38 13.17 -9.70
CA ILE A 39 -7.14 14.60 -9.87
C ILE A 39 -6.82 14.86 -11.34
N HIS A 40 -7.83 15.30 -12.08
CA HIS A 40 -7.69 15.61 -13.50
C HIS A 40 -7.83 17.12 -13.73
N LEU A 41 -6.82 17.71 -14.39
CA LEU A 41 -6.81 19.11 -14.79
C LEU A 41 -6.72 19.19 -16.33
N GLY A 42 -7.89 19.16 -16.98
CA GLY A 42 -7.96 19.08 -18.44
C GLY A 42 -7.25 17.81 -18.96
N PRO A 43 -6.20 17.92 -19.79
CA PRO A 43 -5.45 16.77 -20.27
C PRO A 43 -4.43 16.21 -19.27
N LEU A 44 -4.21 16.88 -18.13
CA LEU A 44 -3.24 16.45 -17.13
C LEU A 44 -3.88 15.52 -16.10
N ASN A 45 -3.20 14.39 -15.85
CA ASN A 45 -3.54 13.46 -14.79
C ASN A 45 -2.54 13.63 -13.63
N LEU A 46 -3.03 14.14 -12.50
CA LEU A 46 -2.29 14.36 -11.26
C LEU A 46 -2.81 13.45 -10.14
N SER A 47 -3.49 12.36 -10.50
CA SER A 47 -4.10 11.46 -9.54
C SER A 47 -3.08 10.83 -8.59
N ILE A 48 -3.47 10.65 -7.34
CA ILE A 48 -2.65 9.94 -6.36
C ILE A 48 -2.78 8.45 -6.64
N THR A 49 -1.79 7.89 -7.32
CA THR A 49 -1.66 6.45 -7.56
C THR A 49 -0.76 5.80 -6.51
N LYS A 50 -0.71 4.47 -6.52
CA LYS A 50 0.26 3.70 -5.70
C LYS A 50 1.70 4.21 -5.84
N ALA A 51 2.12 4.63 -7.03
CA ALA A 51 3.48 5.12 -7.25
C ALA A 51 3.73 6.46 -6.54
N VAL A 52 2.78 7.40 -6.63
CA VAL A 52 2.89 8.71 -5.96
C VAL A 52 2.92 8.52 -4.44
N ALA A 53 2.08 7.63 -3.92
CA ALA A 53 2.07 7.32 -2.49
C ALA A 53 3.41 6.74 -2.01
N TYR A 54 4.02 5.82 -2.76
CA TYR A 54 5.34 5.27 -2.42
C TYR A 54 6.45 6.31 -2.54
N LEU A 55 6.37 7.22 -3.51
CA LEU A 55 7.29 8.34 -3.61
C LEU A 55 7.22 9.22 -2.36
N MET A 56 6.01 9.62 -1.94
CA MET A 56 5.81 10.44 -0.74
C MET A 56 6.32 9.75 0.54
N LEU A 57 6.06 8.44 0.68
CA LEU A 57 6.60 7.66 1.79
C LEU A 57 8.13 7.61 1.77
N GLY A 58 8.73 7.41 0.60
CA GLY A 58 10.18 7.47 0.43
C GLY A 58 10.77 8.82 0.83
N SER A 59 10.13 9.92 0.41
CA SER A 59 10.53 11.29 0.78
C SER A 59 10.33 11.61 2.27
N LEU A 60 9.37 10.97 2.94
CA LEU A 60 9.16 11.15 4.38
C LEU A 60 10.21 10.41 5.22
N LEU A 61 10.70 9.27 4.72
CA LEU A 61 11.57 8.35 5.45
C LEU A 61 13.07 8.51 5.11
N THR A 62 13.43 9.39 4.17
CA THR A 62 14.81 9.68 3.74
C THR A 62 15.16 11.12 4.06
#